data_AF-A0A8H5FQJ0-F1
#
_entry.id   AF-A0A8H5FQJ0-F1
#
_cell.length_a   1.000
_cell.length_b   1.000
_cell.length_c   1.000
_cell.angle_alpha   90.00
_cell.angle_beta   90.00
_cell.angle_gamma   90.00
#
_symmetry.space_group_name_H-M   'P 1'
#
loop_
_entity.id
_entity.type
_entity.pdbx_description
1 polymer ?
#
loop_
_entity_poly.entity_id
_entity_poly.type
_entity_poly.pdbx_seq_one_letter_code
_entity_poly.pdbx_strand_id
1 'polypeptide(L)'
;MSKKQLKTYFDNMVYANLSGGGWEPEKTWLRVHGDTKSSVKGVFHMETMKASNGDFKAKIVGANVETVVATAGSPPPTLPEVAAALKTAAGV
;
A
#
# COMPACT_ATOMS: atom_id res chain seq x y z
N MET A 1 -15.11 -3.51 -9.11
CA MET A 1 -14.49 -3.56 -7.77
C MET A 1 -15.48 -2.98 -6.76
N SER A 2 -15.77 -3.68 -5.66
CA SER A 2 -16.69 -3.18 -4.62
C SER A 2 -15.93 -2.34 -3.60
N LYS A 3 -16.32 -1.06 -3.42
CA LYS A 3 -15.79 -0.18 -2.37
C LYS A 3 -15.85 -0.83 -0.98
N LYS A 4 -16.85 -1.69 -0.73
CA LYS A 4 -16.99 -2.44 0.53
C LYS A 4 -15.86 -3.45 0.73
N GLN A 5 -15.45 -4.16 -0.32
CA GLN A 5 -14.33 -5.11 -0.24
C GLN A 5 -13.00 -4.40 -0.03
N LEU A 6 -12.81 -3.25 -0.69
CA LEU A 6 -11.60 -2.43 -0.52
C LEU A 6 -11.51 -1.82 0.88
N LYS A 7 -12.63 -1.30 1.41
CA LYS A 7 -12.70 -0.86 2.81
C LYS A 7 -12.39 -2.00 3.78
N THR A 8 -12.97 -3.18 3.54
CA THR A 8 -12.71 -4.40 4.33
C THR A 8 -11.24 -4.82 4.28
N TYR A 9 -10.56 -4.61 3.15
CA TYR A 9 -9.13 -4.87 3.01
C TYR A 9 -8.32 -3.96 3.94
N PHE A 10 -8.53 -2.64 3.88
CA PHE A 10 -7.83 -1.69 4.76
C PHE A 10 -8.15 -1.88 6.24
N ASP A 11 -9.42 -2.15 6.59
CA ASP A 11 -9.85 -2.29 7.98
C ASP A 11 -9.33 -3.58 8.65
N ASN A 12 -9.05 -4.64 7.87
CA ASN A 12 -8.50 -5.89 8.40
C ASN A 12 -6.96 -5.96 8.34
N MET A 13 -6.29 -4.92 7.84
CA MET A 13 -4.82 -4.90 7.85
C MET A 13 -4.30 -4.72 9.26
N VAL A 14 -3.64 -5.75 9.79
CA VAL A 14 -2.88 -5.66 11.04
C VAL A 14 -1.44 -5.28 10.70
N TYR A 15 -1.16 -3.97 10.66
CA TYR A 15 0.14 -3.44 10.21
C TYR A 15 1.35 -3.99 10.99
N ALA A 16 1.16 -4.39 12.26
CA ALA A 16 2.19 -4.98 13.11
C ALA A 16 2.55 -6.44 12.74
N ASN A 17 1.64 -7.15 12.04
CA ASN A 17 1.80 -8.57 11.67
C ASN A 17 2.13 -8.76 10.18
N LEU A 18 2.19 -7.68 9.40
CA LEU A 18 2.59 -7.76 8.00
C LEU A 18 4.08 -8.10 7.97
N SER A 19 4.39 -9.34 7.59
CA SER A 19 5.75 -9.82 7.40
C SER A 19 6.39 -9.13 6.18
N GLY A 20 6.85 -7.91 6.41
CA GLY A 20 7.76 -7.18 5.55
C GLY A 20 8.91 -6.71 6.40
N GLY A 21 9.72 -7.64 6.92
CA GLY A 21 10.94 -7.39 7.73
C GLY A 21 12.03 -6.65 6.97
N GLY A 22 11.68 -5.52 6.35
CA GLY A 22 12.44 -4.79 5.36
C GLY A 22 11.52 -3.98 4.44
N TRP A 23 10.55 -3.21 4.97
CA TRP A 23 9.84 -2.20 4.19
C TRP A 23 10.82 -1.10 3.77
N GLU A 24 11.50 -1.35 2.66
CA GLU A 24 12.52 -0.50 2.06
C GLU A 24 12.06 -0.09 0.66
N PRO A 25 11.22 0.96 0.54
CA PRO A 25 10.70 1.41 -0.75
C PRO A 25 11.79 1.93 -1.68
N GLU A 26 13.04 2.03 -1.20
CA GLU A 26 14.23 2.38 -1.96
C GLU A 26 14.85 1.22 -2.75
N LYS A 27 14.59 -0.05 -2.39
CA LYS A 27 15.33 -1.19 -2.99
C LYS A 27 14.56 -1.99 -4.03
N THR A 28 13.28 -2.33 -3.82
CA THR A 28 12.49 -3.15 -4.78
C THR A 28 10.98 -2.95 -4.54
N TRP A 29 10.15 -3.24 -5.55
CA TRP A 29 8.69 -3.29 -5.41
C TRP A 29 8.26 -4.26 -4.32
N LEU A 30 7.86 -3.73 -3.16
CA LEU A 30 7.37 -4.55 -2.06
C LEU A 30 5.88 -4.77 -2.21
N ARG A 31 5.50 -6.04 -2.43
CA ARG A 31 4.11 -6.46 -2.44
C ARG A 31 3.68 -6.81 -1.03
N VAL A 32 2.81 -6.00 -0.47
CA VAL A 32 2.16 -6.31 0.80
C VAL A 32 0.79 -6.88 0.51
N HIS A 33 0.71 -8.20 0.62
CA HIS A 33 -0.55 -8.88 0.80
C HIS A 33 -0.98 -8.63 2.25
N GLY A 34 -2.07 -7.90 2.44
CA GLY A 34 -2.62 -7.73 3.77
C GLY A 34 -2.90 -9.10 4.38
N ASP A 35 -2.60 -9.29 5.67
CA ASP A 35 -3.03 -10.46 6.45
C ASP A 35 -4.54 -10.38 6.70
N THR A 36 -5.26 -10.44 5.59
CA THR A 36 -6.66 -10.10 5.47
C THR A 36 -7.46 -11.38 5.31
N LYS A 37 -8.74 -11.33 5.67
CA LYS A 37 -9.66 -12.47 5.59
C LYS A 37 -9.59 -13.14 4.21
N SER A 38 -9.76 -14.46 4.17
CA SER A 38 -9.74 -15.26 2.93
C SER A 38 -10.63 -14.72 1.81
N SER A 39 -11.69 -13.98 2.14
CA SER A 39 -12.63 -13.34 1.20
C SER A 39 -12.07 -12.12 0.45
N VAL A 40 -10.96 -11.54 0.89
CA VAL A 40 -10.26 -10.42 0.22
C VAL A 40 -8.77 -10.69 0.01
N LYS A 41 -8.24 -11.76 0.62
CA LYS A 41 -6.87 -12.25 0.45
C LYS A 41 -6.61 -12.56 -1.03
N GLY A 42 -5.58 -11.96 -1.62
CA GLY A 42 -5.19 -12.16 -3.02
C GLY A 42 -5.99 -11.33 -4.03
N VAL A 43 -7.07 -10.65 -3.62
CA VAL A 43 -7.80 -9.71 -4.49
C VAL A 43 -7.07 -8.37 -4.59
N PHE A 44 -6.50 -7.93 -3.47
CA PHE A 44 -5.77 -6.68 -3.37
C PHE A 44 -4.39 -6.88 -2.76
N HIS A 45 -3.42 -6.10 -3.23
CA HIS A 45 -2.13 -5.96 -2.61
C HIS A 45 -1.56 -4.56 -2.87
N MET A 46 -0.83 -4.03 -1.90
CA MET A 46 -0.16 -2.74 -2.02
C MET A 46 1.23 -2.93 -2.60
N GLU A 47 1.65 -2.00 -3.43
CA GLU A 47 2.97 -1.93 -4.05
C GLU A 47 3.52 -0.51 -3.88
N THR A 48 4.79 -0.38 -3.48
CA THR A 48 5.48 0.92 -3.36
C THR A 48 6.78 0.89 -4.15
N MET A 49 7.14 2.02 -4.76
CA MET A 49 8.41 2.22 -5.45
C MET A 49 8.95 3.64 -5.25
N LYS A 50 10.27 3.81 -5.27
CA LYS A 50 10.92 5.09 -5.55
C LYS A 50 10.96 5.31 -7.07
N ALA A 51 10.35 6.38 -7.53
CA ALA A 51 10.37 6.80 -8.94
C ALA A 51 11.71 7.45 -9.30
N SER A 52 11.99 7.55 -10.59
CA SER A 52 13.25 8.12 -11.11
C SER A 52 13.44 9.60 -10.76
N ASN A 53 12.35 10.33 -10.51
CA ASN A 53 12.37 11.72 -10.04
C ASN A 53 12.65 11.84 -8.53
N GLY A 54 12.79 10.72 -7.82
CA GLY A 54 13.04 10.67 -6.38
C GLY A 54 11.77 10.58 -5.52
N ASP A 55 10.58 10.73 -6.09
CA ASP A 55 9.32 10.59 -5.37
C ASP A 55 9.07 9.13 -4.99
N PHE A 56 8.31 8.92 -3.92
CA PHE A 56 7.77 7.62 -3.56
C PHE A 56 6.33 7.52 -4.04
N LYS A 57 6.07 6.51 -4.88
CA LYS A 57 4.74 6.17 -5.37
C LYS A 57 4.26 4.89 -4.73
N ALA A 58 2.96 4.83 -4.46
CA ALA A 58 2.30 3.63 -4.04
C ALA A 58 1.07 3.35 -4.89
N LYS A 59 0.73 2.08 -5.07
CA LYS A 59 -0.49 1.64 -5.72
C LYS A 59 -1.13 0.47 -4.99
N ILE A 60 -2.44 0.33 -5.15
CA ILE A 60 -3.19 -0.84 -4.72
C ILE A 60 -3.70 -1.60 -5.95
N VAL A 61 -3.09 -2.76 -6.19
CA VAL A 61 -3.44 -3.65 -7.29
C VAL A 61 -4.78 -4.32 -6.97
N GLY A 62 -5.59 -4.58 -8.00
CA GLY A 62 -6.99 -5.03 -7.86
C GLY A 62 -8.00 -3.89 -7.71
N ALA A 63 -7.54 -2.72 -7.26
CA ALA A 63 -8.33 -1.49 -7.24
C ALA A 63 -7.87 -0.44 -8.28
N ASN A 64 -6.68 -0.60 -8.87
CA ASN A 64 -6.09 0.30 -9.86
C ASN A 64 -6.02 1.76 -9.39
N VAL A 65 -5.69 1.95 -8.11
CA VAL A 65 -5.44 3.28 -7.51
C VAL A 65 -3.95 3.44 -7.31
N GLU A 66 -3.40 4.57 -7.72
CA GLU A 66 -2.00 4.98 -7.54
C GLU A 66 -1.97 6.39 -6.94
N THR A 67 -0.99 6.65 -6.09
CA THR A 67 -0.75 7.97 -5.49
C THR A 67 0.72 8.20 -5.18
N VAL A 68 1.11 9.46 -5.05
CA VAL A 68 2.41 9.86 -4.52
C VAL A 68 2.28 9.95 -3.00
N VAL A 69 3.16 9.23 -2.28
CA VAL A 69 3.12 9.11 -0.81
C VAL A 69 4.19 9.96 -0.13
N ALA A 70 5.28 10.27 -0.82
CA ALA A 70 6.30 11.21 -0.37
C ALA A 70 7.03 11.79 -1.58
N THR A 71 7.48 13.03 -1.49
CA THR A 71 8.22 13.72 -2.56
C THR A 71 9.71 13.43 -2.48
N ALA A 72 10.44 13.71 -3.56
CA ALA A 72 11.89 13.65 -3.59
C ALA A 72 12.52 14.42 -2.41
N GLY A 73 13.48 13.77 -1.75
CA GLY A 73 14.18 14.33 -0.58
C GLY A 73 13.50 14.08 0.77
N SER A 74 12.25 13.59 0.78
CA SER A 74 11.61 13.10 2.00
C SER A 74 12.18 11.75 2.44
N PRO A 75 12.13 11.41 3.74
CA PRO A 75 12.47 10.07 4.19
C PRO A 75 11.55 9.02 3.54
N PRO A 76 12.02 7.78 3.39
CA PRO A 76 11.21 6.66 2.91
C PRO A 76 9.89 6.53 3.72
N PRO A 77 8.72 6.49 3.06
CA PRO A 77 7.45 6.39 3.75
C PRO A 77 7.32 5.02 4.43
N THR A 78 6.75 5.02 5.62
CA THR A 78 6.40 3.81 6.35
C THR A 78 5.17 3.13 5.74
N LEU A 79 4.98 1.85 6.03
CA LEU A 79 3.81 1.09 5.57
C LEU A 79 2.47 1.70 6.01
N PRO A 80 2.29 2.19 7.27
CA PRO A 80 1.08 2.89 7.68
C PRO A 80 0.79 4.16 6.87
N GLU A 81 1.82 4.96 6.56
CA GLU A 81 1.67 6.18 5.74
C GLU A 81 1.20 5.85 4.33
N VAL A 82 1.80 4.81 3.73
CA VAL A 82 1.37 4.31 2.41
C VAL A 82 -0.06 3.81 2.43
N ALA A 83 -0.44 3.01 3.43
CA ALA A 83 -1.80 2.50 3.55
C ALA A 83 -2.82 3.62 3.73
N ALA A 84 -2.51 4.63 4.54
CA ALA A 84 -3.36 5.80 4.74
C ALA A 84 -3.54 6.59 3.44
N ALA A 85 -2.45 6.88 2.72
CA ALA A 85 -2.52 7.60 1.46
C ALA A 85 -3.32 6.85 0.38
N LEU A 86 -3.14 5.53 0.28
CA LEU A 86 -3.92 4.69 -0.64
C LEU A 86 -5.39 4.61 -0.25
N LYS A 87 -5.70 4.54 1.05
CA LYS A 87 -7.08 4.57 1.56
C LYS A 87 -7.78 5.88 1.18
N THR A 88 -7.10 7.01 1.39
CA THR A 88 -7.58 8.33 0.96
C THR A 88 -7.75 8.43 -0.56
N ALA A 89 -6.76 8.01 -1.34
CA ALA A 89 -6.81 8.05 -2.80
C ALA A 89 -7.93 7.14 -3.37
N ALA A 90 -8.23 6.03 -2.71
CA ALA A 90 -9.32 5.13 -3.08
C ALA A 90 -10.71 5.60 -2.60
N GLY A 91 -10.77 6.61 -1.73
CA GLY A 91 -12.02 7.15 -1.18
C GLY A 91 -12.79 6.16 -0.29
N VAL A 92 -12.07 5.42 0.58
CA VAL A 92 -12.63 4.40 1.50
C VAL A 92 -12.17 4.55 2.94
#